data_AF-F2I9L8-F1
#
_entry.id   AF-F2I9L8-F1
#
_cell.length_a   1.000
_cell.length_b   1.000
_cell.length_c   1.000
_cell.angle_alpha   90.00
_cell.angle_beta   90.00
_cell.angle_gamma   90.00
#
_symmetry.space_group_name_H-M   'P 1'
#
loop_
_entity.id
_entity.type
_entity.pdbx_description
1 polymer ?
#
loop_
_entity_poly.entity_id
_entity_poly.type
_entity_poly.pdbx_seq_one_letter_code
_entity_poly.pdbx_strand_id
1 'polypeptide(L)'
;MRIIIYTFSMILMLSLSLSCKKKAADVNQNYVGYWSGYDSDKDYSLSIESNSKAVYETFNGEVSVSVKGKAKINGGTMKIFTKKFSIDQEPLQDSQDPSKFTMVLNGVPYEREF
;
A
#
# COMPACT_ATOMS: atom_id res chain seq x y z
N MET A 1 -24.61 -11.13 47.23
CA MET A 1 -23.30 -10.71 46.65
C MET A 1 -22.60 -11.81 45.82
N ARG A 2 -23.29 -12.87 45.35
CA ARG A 2 -22.71 -13.87 44.44
C ARG A 2 -23.19 -13.72 42.98
N ILE A 3 -24.39 -13.17 42.78
CA ILE A 3 -25.04 -13.01 41.46
C ILE A 3 -24.34 -11.94 40.60
N ILE A 4 -23.79 -10.89 41.21
CA ILE A 4 -23.14 -9.75 40.51
C ILE A 4 -21.81 -10.18 39.86
N ILE A 5 -21.15 -11.21 40.40
CA ILE A 5 -19.88 -11.73 39.85
C ILE A 5 -20.10 -12.47 38.53
N TYR A 6 -21.23 -13.18 38.38
CA TYR A 6 -21.54 -13.94 37.17
C TYR A 6 -21.93 -13.05 35.99
N THR A 7 -22.62 -11.94 36.25
CA THR A 7 -23.02 -10.98 35.20
C THR A 7 -21.82 -10.27 34.58
N PHE A 8 -20.76 -10.00 35.36
CA PHE A 8 -19.56 -9.35 34.84
C PHE A 8 -18.70 -10.29 33.98
N SER A 9 -18.66 -11.59 34.34
CA SER A 9 -17.93 -12.62 33.60
C SER A 9 -18.52 -12.88 32.19
N MET A 10 -19.85 -12.80 32.06
CA MET A 10 -20.54 -13.06 30.80
C MET A 10 -20.38 -11.94 29.77
N ILE A 11 -20.27 -10.68 30.22
CA ILE A 11 -20.05 -9.52 29.35
C ILE A 11 -18.62 -9.52 28.77
N LEU A 12 -17.63 -10.02 29.51
CA LEU A 12 -16.23 -10.09 29.08
C LEU A 12 -16.00 -11.12 27.96
N MET A 13 -16.75 -12.23 27.95
CA MET A 13 -16.68 -13.23 26.89
C MET A 13 -17.30 -12.75 25.56
N LEU A 14 -18.30 -11.86 25.61
CA LEU A 14 -18.95 -11.35 24.40
C LEU A 14 -18.08 -10.34 23.63
N SER A 15 -17.15 -9.65 24.30
CA SER A 15 -16.23 -8.70 23.64
C SER A 15 -15.13 -9.35 22.80
N LEU A 16 -14.86 -10.65 22.96
CA LEU A 16 -13.77 -11.35 22.28
C LEU A 16 -14.16 -11.89 20.88
N SER A 17 -15.46 -11.99 20.56
CA SER A 17 -15.94 -12.54 19.29
C SER A 17 -16.02 -11.52 18.14
N LEU A 18 -15.82 -10.23 18.43
CA LEU A 18 -15.80 -9.15 17.42
C LEU A 18 -14.41 -8.89 16.82
N SER A 19 -13.47 -9.86 16.93
CA SER A 19 -12.25 -9.85 16.12
C SER A 19 -12.62 -10.14 14.67
N CYS A 20 -13.22 -9.13 14.05
CA CYS A 20 -13.55 -9.05 12.64
C CYS A 20 -12.21 -9.12 11.90
N LYS A 21 -11.81 -10.34 11.52
CA LYS A 21 -10.75 -10.59 10.56
C LYS A 21 -11.22 -10.01 9.23
N LYS A 22 -11.11 -8.69 9.08
CA LYS A 22 -11.30 -8.00 7.82
C LYS A 22 -10.24 -8.58 6.91
N LYS A 23 -10.62 -9.51 6.02
CA LYS A 23 -9.75 -9.95 4.94
C LYS A 23 -9.24 -8.67 4.29
N ALA A 24 -7.93 -8.45 4.35
CA ALA A 24 -7.33 -7.36 3.61
C ALA A 24 -7.74 -7.59 2.15
N ALA A 25 -8.35 -6.57 1.54
CA ALA A 25 -8.60 -6.63 0.12
C ALA A 25 -7.25 -6.89 -0.56
N ASP A 26 -7.21 -7.92 -1.39
CA ASP A 26 -6.01 -8.23 -2.15
C ASP A 26 -5.66 -7.00 -2.99
N VAL A 27 -4.39 -6.59 -2.98
CA VAL A 27 -3.95 -5.49 -3.85
C VAL A 27 -4.06 -6.02 -5.28
N ASN A 28 -4.59 -5.19 -6.19
CA ASN A 28 -4.59 -5.54 -7.61
C ASN A 28 -3.18 -5.94 -8.01
N GLN A 29 -3.02 -7.17 -8.53
CA GLN A 29 -1.72 -7.78 -8.81
C GLN A 29 -0.89 -6.93 -9.78
N ASN A 30 -1.53 -6.09 -10.60
CA ASN A 30 -0.81 -5.18 -11.49
C ASN A 30 0.04 -4.16 -10.74
N TYR A 31 -0.25 -3.84 -9.48
CA TYR A 31 0.58 -2.97 -8.63
C TYR A 31 1.77 -3.68 -7.99
N VAL A 32 1.73 -5.01 -7.87
CA VAL A 32 2.74 -5.80 -7.13
C VAL A 32 4.04 -5.82 -7.91
N GLY A 33 5.14 -5.42 -7.29
CA GLY A 33 6.46 -5.39 -7.92
C GLY A 33 7.31 -4.22 -7.44
N TYR A 34 8.47 -4.08 -8.07
CA TYR A 34 9.38 -2.96 -7.86
C TYR A 34 9.18 -1.94 -8.98
N TRP A 35 9.00 -0.69 -8.60
CA TRP A 35 8.76 0.43 -9.50
C TRP A 35 9.84 1.49 -9.29
N SER A 36 10.34 2.02 -10.40
CA SER A 36 11.29 3.12 -10.43
C SER A 36 10.62 4.33 -11.06
N GLY A 37 10.76 5.50 -10.46
CA GLY A 37 10.30 6.76 -11.03
C GLY A 37 11.39 7.82 -10.93
N TYR A 38 11.31 8.82 -11.79
CA TYR A 38 12.27 9.92 -11.83
C TYR A 38 11.58 11.23 -12.20
N ASP A 39 11.98 12.32 -11.54
CA ASP A 39 11.72 13.68 -11.99
C ASP A 39 13.02 14.49 -12.02
N SER A 40 12.96 15.80 -12.33
CA SER A 40 14.17 16.63 -12.45
C SER A 40 15.03 16.69 -11.18
N ASP A 41 14.44 16.39 -10.02
CA ASP A 41 15.04 16.65 -8.72
C ASP A 41 15.31 15.38 -7.92
N LYS A 42 14.57 14.28 -8.19
CA LYS A 42 14.53 13.10 -7.32
C LYS A 42 14.38 11.79 -8.07
N ASP A 43 15.06 10.79 -7.54
CA ASP A 43 14.81 9.39 -7.79
C ASP A 43 13.74 8.86 -6.83
N TYR A 44 12.86 8.01 -7.33
CA TYR A 44 11.81 7.36 -6.57
C TYR A 44 11.89 5.85 -6.73
N SER A 45 11.74 5.13 -5.62
CA SER A 45 11.50 3.69 -5.64
C SER A 45 10.22 3.36 -4.89
N LEU A 46 9.47 2.39 -5.41
CA LEU A 46 8.29 1.85 -4.76
C LEU A 46 8.26 0.34 -4.94
N SER A 47 8.30 -0.40 -3.84
CA SER A 47 8.09 -1.84 -3.83
C SER A 47 6.74 -2.16 -3.19
N ILE A 48 5.94 -3.02 -3.83
CA ILE A 48 4.68 -3.53 -3.28
C ILE A 48 4.71 -5.06 -3.38
N GLU A 49 4.63 -5.74 -2.24
CA GLU A 49 4.52 -7.20 -2.15
C GLU A 49 3.06 -7.66 -2.35
N SER A 50 2.87 -8.94 -2.68
CA SER A 50 1.56 -9.57 -2.82
C SER A 50 0.70 -9.54 -1.54
N ASN A 51 1.32 -9.41 -0.37
CA ASN A 51 0.64 -9.25 0.92
C ASN A 51 0.30 -7.78 1.27
N SER A 52 0.42 -6.89 0.28
CA SER A 52 0.26 -5.44 0.38
C SER A 52 1.29 -4.69 1.23
N LYS A 53 2.36 -5.34 1.73
CA LYS A 53 3.49 -4.61 2.31
C LYS A 53 4.15 -3.77 1.22
N ALA A 54 4.50 -2.56 1.56
CA ALA A 54 5.10 -1.62 0.63
C ALA A 54 6.19 -0.78 1.28
N VAL A 55 7.16 -0.42 0.45
CA VAL A 55 8.27 0.48 0.78
C VAL A 55 8.33 1.53 -0.31
N TYR A 56 8.28 2.79 0.08
CA TYR A 56 8.46 3.94 -0.81
C TYR A 56 9.68 4.72 -0.37
N GLU A 57 10.59 5.00 -1.31
CA GLU A 57 11.81 5.75 -1.05
C GLU A 57 11.99 6.88 -2.05
N THR A 58 12.59 7.97 -1.59
CA THR A 58 12.98 9.11 -2.42
C THR A 58 14.42 9.48 -2.15
N PHE A 59 15.16 9.85 -3.18
CA PHE A 59 16.53 10.34 -3.07
C PHE A 59 16.71 11.58 -3.96
N ASN A 60 17.33 12.63 -3.44
CA ASN A 60 17.55 13.90 -4.16
C ASN A 60 19.04 14.22 -4.38
N GLY A 61 19.91 13.20 -4.34
CA GLY A 61 21.37 13.38 -4.38
C GLY A 61 22.04 13.54 -3.01
N GLU A 62 21.31 14.00 -1.98
CA GLU A 62 21.87 14.28 -0.65
C GLU A 62 21.15 13.52 0.47
N VAL A 63 19.82 13.45 0.41
CA VAL A 63 18.95 12.93 1.46
C VAL A 63 18.10 11.80 0.91
N SER A 64 18.06 10.69 1.65
CA SER A 64 17.12 9.59 1.41
C SER A 64 16.01 9.59 2.46
N VAL A 65 14.77 9.44 2.01
CA VAL A 65 13.59 9.28 2.87
C VAL A 65 12.90 7.97 2.51
N SER A 66 12.62 7.13 3.51
CA SER A 66 11.96 5.82 3.34
C SER A 66 10.70 5.73 4.19
N VAL A 67 9.59 5.32 3.59
CA VAL A 67 8.30 5.10 4.24
C VAL A 67 7.87 3.65 4.02
N LYS A 68 7.64 2.92 5.12
CA LYS A 68 7.25 1.51 5.10
C LYS A 68 5.87 1.32 5.69
N GLY A 69 5.07 0.44 5.11
CA GLY A 69 3.74 0.15 5.62
C GLY A 69 2.96 -0.82 4.75
N LYS A 70 1.63 -0.79 4.88
CA LYS A 70 0.74 -1.47 3.93
C LYS A 70 0.26 -0.46 2.88
N ALA A 71 0.39 -0.80 1.61
CA ALA A 71 -0.27 -0.10 0.52
C ALA A 71 -1.79 -0.29 0.64
N LYS A 72 -2.51 0.81 0.62
CA LYS A 72 -3.98 0.85 0.56
C LYS A 72 -4.37 1.63 -0.68
N ILE A 73 -5.05 0.97 -1.61
CA ILE A 73 -5.50 1.58 -2.86
C ILE A 73 -7.01 1.67 -2.81
N ASN A 74 -7.55 2.88 -3.04
CA ASN A 74 -8.97 3.13 -3.08
C ASN A 74 -9.26 4.27 -4.04
N GLY A 75 -9.89 3.97 -5.18
CA GLY A 75 -10.45 4.93 -6.13
C GLY A 75 -9.55 6.13 -6.43
N GLY A 76 -8.48 5.95 -7.21
CA GLY A 76 -7.58 7.04 -7.62
C GLY A 76 -6.61 7.51 -6.52
N THR A 77 -6.52 6.81 -5.39
CA THR A 77 -5.56 7.13 -4.32
C THR A 77 -4.82 5.89 -3.85
N MET A 78 -3.50 6.01 -3.68
CA MET A 78 -2.67 5.07 -2.92
C MET A 78 -2.21 5.70 -1.61
N LYS A 79 -2.17 4.91 -0.53
CA LYS A 79 -1.63 5.34 0.77
C LYS A 79 -0.68 4.30 1.34
N ILE A 80 0.48 4.75 1.81
CA ILE A 80 1.49 3.95 2.53
C ILE A 80 1.81 4.70 3.82
N PHE A 81 1.38 4.16 4.95
CA PHE A 81 1.48 4.81 6.27
C PHE A 81 0.93 6.25 6.24
N THR A 82 1.76 7.28 6.40
CA THR A 82 1.38 8.71 6.34
C THR A 82 1.48 9.30 4.94
N LYS A 83 2.16 8.64 3.99
CA LYS A 83 2.32 9.10 2.61
C LYS A 83 1.08 8.76 1.79
N LYS A 84 0.54 9.74 1.07
CA LYS A 84 -0.61 9.62 0.16
C LYS A 84 -0.17 10.03 -1.25
N PHE A 85 -0.69 9.31 -2.24
CA PHE A 85 -0.47 9.54 -3.66
C PHE A 85 -1.82 9.64 -4.36
N SER A 86 -1.96 10.61 -5.26
CA SER A 86 -2.92 10.58 -6.36
C SER A 86 -2.45 9.51 -7.35
N ILE A 87 -3.38 8.69 -7.83
CA ILE A 87 -3.14 7.76 -8.93
C ILE A 87 -3.72 8.44 -10.17
N ASP A 88 -2.85 9.10 -10.93
CA ASP A 88 -3.25 9.83 -12.13
C ASP A 88 -3.36 8.87 -13.33
N GLN A 89 -2.60 7.77 -13.29
CA GLN A 89 -2.71 6.62 -14.18
C GLN A 89 -2.51 5.33 -13.38
N GLU A 90 -3.48 4.41 -13.46
CA GLU A 90 -3.34 3.04 -12.92
C GLU A 90 -2.27 2.25 -13.70
N PRO A 91 -1.66 1.20 -13.12
CA PRO A 91 -0.74 0.31 -13.80
C PRO A 91 -1.28 -0.21 -15.14
N LEU A 92 -0.59 0.13 -16.21
CA LEU A 92 -0.90 -0.27 -17.58
C LEU A 92 0.29 -1.05 -18.15
N GLN A 93 0.01 -2.25 -18.66
CA GLN A 93 1.00 -3.08 -19.36
C GLN A 93 1.25 -2.50 -20.76
N ASP A 94 2.50 -2.46 -21.19
CA ASP A 94 2.84 -2.05 -22.55
C ASP A 94 2.30 -3.08 -23.57
N SER A 95 1.62 -2.60 -24.60
CA SER A 95 1.04 -3.43 -25.66
C SER A 95 2.08 -4.09 -26.57
N GLN A 96 3.27 -3.50 -26.68
CA GLN A 96 4.38 -3.96 -27.51
C GLN A 96 5.38 -4.79 -26.69
N ASP A 97 5.45 -4.55 -25.37
CA ASP A 97 6.34 -5.27 -24.47
C ASP A 97 5.61 -5.72 -23.18
N PRO A 98 5.13 -6.97 -23.11
CA PRO A 98 4.44 -7.50 -21.94
C PRO A 98 5.27 -7.53 -20.65
N SER A 99 6.59 -7.37 -20.72
CA SER A 99 7.46 -7.28 -19.53
C SER A 99 7.44 -5.91 -18.87
N LYS A 100 6.89 -4.89 -19.55
CA LYS A 100 6.89 -3.50 -19.10
C LYS A 100 5.54 -3.05 -18.62
N PHE A 101 5.55 -2.34 -17.49
CA PHE A 101 4.38 -1.67 -16.94
C PHE A 101 4.70 -0.23 -16.60
N THR A 102 3.70 0.64 -16.76
CA THR A 102 3.78 2.05 -16.39
C THR A 102 2.64 2.44 -15.45
N MET A 103 2.89 3.39 -14.55
CA MET A 103 1.85 4.06 -13.77
C MET A 103 2.26 5.50 -13.50
N VAL A 104 1.31 6.35 -13.10
CA VAL A 104 1.60 7.75 -12.76
C VAL A 104 1.05 8.06 -11.37
N LEU A 105 1.93 8.47 -10.45
CA LEU A 105 1.59 8.83 -9.08
C LEU A 105 1.99 10.29 -8.79
N ASN A 106 1.04 11.14 -8.40
CA ASN A 106 1.26 12.58 -8.19
C ASN A 106 1.98 13.28 -9.37
N GLY A 107 1.66 12.90 -10.60
CA GLY A 107 2.29 13.41 -11.82
C GLY A 107 3.67 12.81 -12.12
N VAL A 108 4.20 11.92 -11.28
CA VAL A 108 5.50 11.27 -11.49
C VAL A 108 5.27 9.93 -12.21
N PRO A 109 5.89 9.70 -13.38
CA PRO A 109 5.83 8.42 -14.06
C PRO A 109 6.70 7.39 -13.33
N TYR A 110 6.18 6.16 -13.22
CA TYR A 110 6.88 5.00 -12.69
C TYR A 110 6.86 3.88 -13.72
N GLU A 111 7.96 3.14 -13.77
CA GLU A 111 8.17 2.00 -14.65
C GLU A 111 8.51 0.76 -13.83
N ARG A 112 8.04 -0.39 -14.30
CA ARG A 112 8.41 -1.72 -13.79
C ARG A 112 8.76 -2.60 -14.98
N GLU A 113 9.94 -3.22 -14.91
CA GLU A 113 10.39 -4.26 -15.84
C GLU A 113 10.50 -5.60 -15.08
N PHE A 114 10.14 -6.70 -15.73
CA PHE A 114 10.20 -8.07 -15.19
C PHE A 114 11.46 -8.82 -15.64
#